data_AF-A0A8J0TDD1-F1
#
_entry.id   AF-A0A8J0TDD1-F1
#
_cell.length_a   1.000
_cell.length_b   1.000
_cell.length_c   1.000
_cell.angle_alpha   90.00
_cell.angle_beta   90.00
_cell.angle_gamma   90.00
#
_symmetry.space_group_name_H-M   'P 1'
#
loop_
_entity.id
_entity.type
_entity.pdbx_description
1 polymer ?
#
loop_
_entity_poly.entity_id
_entity_poly.type
_entity_poly.pdbx_seq_one_letter_code
_entity_poly.pdbx_strand_id
1 'polypeptide(L)'
;MATPQTCTRFTDEYQLYEELGKGAFSVVRRCVKKSSSQEYAAKIINTKKLSARDHQKLEREARICRLLKHPNIVRLHDSISEEGFHYLLFDLVTGGELFEDIVAREYYSEADASHCIHQILESVNHIHQHDIVHRDLKPENLLLASKCKGAAVKLADFGLAIEVQGDQQAWFGFAGTPGYLSPEVLRKDPYGKPVDIWACGVILYILLVGYPPFWDEDQHKLYQQIKAGAYDFPSPEWDTVTPEAKNLINQMLTINPAKRITADQALKHPWVCQRSTVASMMHRQETVECLRKFNARRKLKGAILTTMLVSRNFSGIAFGCRKAASTVPCTSSTGDTTITGAAKSLLNKKTDGVKKRKSSSSVHLMPQTNNKNSIVSPAKENPPLQASMEPQTTVVHNATDGIKGSTESCNTTTEDEDLKATQSCEEKLLAWESPGQTLELEPAQSEPMLTPVVPFSLSNSLLRKQEIIKITEQLIEAINNGDFEAYTKICDPGLTSFEPEALGNLVEGMDFHKFYFDNLLSKHTKPIHTTILNPHVHVIGEDAACIAYIRLTQYIDAQGRPRTTQSEETRVWYRRDGKWLNVHYHCSGAPAAPLQ
;
A
#
# COMPACT_ATOMS: atom_id res chain seq x y z
N MET A 1 -42.56 -20.35 11.58
CA MET A 1 -41.49 -19.32 11.58
C MET A 1 -41.17 -19.02 10.13
N ALA A 2 -40.95 -17.77 9.75
CA ALA A 2 -40.37 -17.48 8.44
C ALA A 2 -38.88 -17.86 8.47
N THR A 3 -38.39 -18.56 7.45
CA THR A 3 -36.96 -18.63 7.19
C THR A 3 -36.47 -17.23 6.81
N PRO A 4 -35.32 -16.76 7.34
CA PRO A 4 -34.75 -15.51 6.88
C PRO A 4 -34.33 -15.69 5.41
N GLN A 5 -35.00 -15.00 4.49
CA GLN A 5 -34.52 -14.90 3.12
C GLN A 5 -33.22 -14.09 3.16
N THR A 6 -32.10 -14.74 2.85
CA THR A 6 -30.84 -14.07 2.56
C THR A 6 -31.06 -13.06 1.44
N CYS A 7 -30.78 -11.78 1.70
CA CYS A 7 -30.84 -10.76 0.67
C CYS A 7 -29.78 -11.06 -0.40
N THR A 8 -30.23 -11.41 -1.61
CA THR A 8 -29.41 -11.72 -2.79
C THR A 8 -29.53 -10.64 -3.88
N ARG A 9 -30.01 -9.43 -3.52
CA ARG A 9 -30.39 -8.38 -4.48
C ARG A 9 -29.29 -7.98 -5.45
N PHE A 10 -28.02 -7.92 -5.02
CA PHE A 10 -26.90 -7.66 -5.93
C PHE A 10 -26.66 -8.88 -6.83
N THR A 11 -26.58 -10.06 -6.23
CA THR A 11 -26.35 -11.33 -6.95
C THR A 11 -27.45 -11.62 -7.99
N ASP A 12 -28.69 -11.19 -7.73
CA ASP A 12 -29.85 -11.30 -8.62
C ASP A 12 -29.86 -10.22 -9.71
N GLU A 13 -29.68 -8.95 -9.37
CA GLU A 13 -29.78 -7.83 -10.33
C GLU A 13 -28.52 -7.60 -11.20
N TYR A 14 -27.33 -8.00 -10.74
CA TYR A 14 -26.03 -7.64 -11.34
C TYR A 14 -25.16 -8.86 -11.68
N GLN A 15 -24.33 -8.73 -12.73
CA GLN A 15 -23.30 -9.68 -13.10
C GLN A 15 -21.91 -9.07 -12.89
N LEU A 16 -21.02 -9.77 -12.18
CA LEU A 16 -19.63 -9.35 -11.96
C LEU A 16 -18.70 -9.76 -13.11
N TYR A 17 -17.71 -8.91 -13.38
CA TYR A 17 -16.64 -9.09 -14.36
C TYR A 17 -15.26 -8.82 -13.72
N GLU A 18 -14.28 -8.29 -14.45
CA GLU A 18 -12.90 -8.10 -14.00
C GLU A 18 -12.73 -7.12 -12.82
N GLU A 19 -11.57 -7.21 -12.18
CA GLU A 19 -11.13 -6.29 -11.13
C GLU A 19 -10.60 -4.99 -11.74
N LEU A 20 -10.99 -3.87 -11.14
CA LEU A 20 -10.57 -2.51 -11.49
C LEU A 20 -9.61 -1.93 -10.45
N GLY A 21 -9.60 -2.47 -9.22
CA GLY A 21 -8.66 -2.10 -8.17
C GLY A 21 -8.97 -2.77 -6.82
N LYS A 22 -7.98 -2.79 -5.92
CA LYS A 22 -8.04 -3.44 -4.60
C LYS A 22 -7.67 -2.44 -3.49
N GLY A 23 -8.38 -2.50 -2.37
CA GLY A 23 -8.09 -1.77 -1.14
C GLY A 23 -8.17 -2.70 0.08
N ALA A 24 -7.75 -2.21 1.26
CA ALA A 24 -7.49 -3.05 2.43
C ALA A 24 -8.65 -3.97 2.89
N PHE A 25 -9.91 -3.58 2.65
CA PHE A 25 -11.10 -4.36 3.01
C PHE A 25 -12.10 -4.52 1.86
N SER A 26 -11.72 -4.12 0.64
CA SER A 26 -12.65 -3.98 -0.48
C SER A 26 -11.99 -4.21 -1.84
N VAL A 27 -12.73 -4.81 -2.77
CA VAL A 27 -12.34 -4.94 -4.17
C VAL A 27 -13.33 -4.17 -5.05
N VAL A 28 -12.83 -3.42 -6.04
CA VAL A 28 -13.65 -2.74 -7.04
C VAL A 28 -13.65 -3.59 -8.30
N ARG A 29 -14.83 -4.01 -8.78
CA ARG A 29 -15.00 -4.81 -10.00
C ARG A 29 -15.97 -4.14 -10.95
N ARG A 30 -15.80 -4.34 -12.27
CA ARG A 30 -16.87 -3.98 -13.22
C ARG A 30 -18.05 -4.90 -13.01
N CYS A 31 -19.26 -4.34 -13.09
CA CYS A 31 -20.49 -5.12 -13.10
C CYS A 31 -21.51 -4.55 -14.08
N VAL A 32 -22.41 -5.41 -14.57
CA VAL A 32 -23.47 -5.04 -15.51
C VAL A 32 -24.83 -5.39 -14.92
N LYS A 33 -25.79 -4.47 -14.98
CA LYS A 33 -27.16 -4.70 -14.47
C LYS A 33 -27.96 -5.52 -15.49
N LYS A 34 -28.33 -6.75 -15.12
CA LYS A 34 -28.92 -7.76 -16.02
C LYS A 34 -30.21 -7.29 -16.71
N SER A 35 -30.98 -6.40 -16.08
CA SER A 35 -32.24 -5.87 -16.60
C SER A 35 -32.11 -4.77 -17.66
N SER A 36 -30.89 -4.29 -17.94
CA SER A 36 -30.67 -3.07 -18.75
C SER A 36 -29.36 -3.04 -19.53
N SER A 37 -28.44 -3.98 -19.29
CA SER A 37 -27.07 -3.99 -19.81
C SER A 37 -26.23 -2.75 -19.45
N GLN A 38 -26.69 -1.91 -18.52
CA GLN A 38 -25.93 -0.75 -18.04
C GLN A 38 -24.76 -1.19 -17.16
N GLU A 39 -23.59 -0.63 -17.41
CA GLU A 39 -22.35 -0.91 -16.67
C GLU A 39 -22.14 0.03 -15.48
N TYR A 40 -21.50 -0.49 -14.43
CA TYR A 40 -21.18 0.19 -13.18
C TYR A 40 -19.85 -0.35 -12.59
N ALA A 41 -19.24 0.39 -11.68
CA ALA A 41 -18.17 -0.11 -10.82
C ALA A 41 -18.73 -0.49 -9.44
N ALA A 42 -18.64 -1.77 -9.06
CA ALA A 42 -19.06 -2.24 -7.73
C ALA A 42 -17.86 -2.28 -6.78
N LYS A 43 -17.85 -1.41 -5.76
CA LYS A 43 -16.94 -1.49 -4.60
C LYS A 43 -17.54 -2.51 -3.62
N ILE A 44 -17.02 -3.74 -3.66
CA ILE A 44 -17.44 -4.90 -2.85
C ILE A 44 -16.62 -4.92 -1.57
N ILE A 45 -17.29 -4.92 -0.42
CA ILE A 45 -16.68 -4.76 0.90
C ILE A 45 -17.06 -5.95 1.76
N ASN A 46 -16.07 -6.65 2.34
CA ASN A 46 -16.31 -7.83 3.16
C ASN A 46 -16.64 -7.41 4.60
N THR A 47 -17.93 -7.35 4.95
CA THR A 47 -18.38 -6.88 6.27
C THR A 47 -18.00 -7.82 7.41
N LYS A 48 -17.82 -9.13 7.13
CA LYS A 48 -17.31 -10.12 8.09
C LYS A 48 -15.86 -9.83 8.54
N LYS A 49 -15.08 -9.04 7.78
CA LYS A 49 -13.72 -8.57 8.16
C LYS A 49 -13.68 -7.18 8.80
N LEU A 50 -14.78 -6.43 8.86
CA LEU A 50 -14.81 -5.04 9.37
C LEU A 50 -15.02 -4.97 10.90
N SER A 51 -14.35 -4.01 11.56
CA SER A 51 -14.70 -3.67 12.94
C SER A 51 -16.02 -2.87 13.01
N ALA A 52 -16.60 -2.72 14.21
CA ALA A 52 -17.76 -1.85 14.42
C ALA A 52 -17.48 -0.38 14.02
N ARG A 53 -16.23 0.08 14.18
CA ARG A 53 -15.80 1.43 13.76
C ARG A 53 -15.75 1.57 12.24
N ASP A 54 -15.44 0.49 11.52
CA ASP A 54 -15.34 0.51 10.07
C ASP A 54 -16.70 0.36 9.38
N HIS A 55 -17.66 -0.35 10.02
CA HIS A 55 -19.07 -0.27 9.64
C HIS A 55 -19.60 1.17 9.69
N GLN A 56 -19.31 1.92 10.77
CA GLN A 56 -19.70 3.34 10.87
C GLN A 56 -19.04 4.24 9.79
N LYS A 57 -17.81 3.92 9.35
CA LYS A 57 -17.19 4.62 8.20
C LYS A 57 -17.94 4.32 6.91
N LEU A 58 -18.27 3.05 6.67
CA LEU A 58 -19.02 2.60 5.48
C LEU A 58 -20.41 3.23 5.40
N GLU A 59 -21.17 3.27 6.50
CA GLU A 59 -22.47 3.94 6.56
C GLU A 59 -22.37 5.44 6.24
N ARG A 60 -21.29 6.10 6.67
CA ARG A 60 -21.01 7.51 6.35
C ARG A 60 -20.60 7.68 4.88
N GLU A 61 -19.71 6.84 4.35
CA GLU A 61 -19.31 6.87 2.93
C GLU A 61 -20.54 6.71 2.02
N ALA A 62 -21.36 5.70 2.29
CA ALA A 62 -22.58 5.43 1.53
C ALA A 62 -23.59 6.59 1.60
N ARG A 63 -23.73 7.25 2.76
CA ARG A 63 -24.59 8.43 2.95
C ARG A 63 -24.07 9.64 2.15
N ILE A 64 -22.78 9.96 2.31
CA ILE A 64 -22.11 11.07 1.62
C ILE A 64 -22.23 10.89 0.11
N CYS A 65 -21.83 9.74 -0.44
CA CYS A 65 -21.87 9.49 -1.88
C CYS A 65 -23.29 9.44 -2.47
N ARG A 66 -24.33 9.21 -1.65
CA ARG A 66 -25.76 9.26 -2.08
C ARG A 66 -26.33 10.68 -2.13
N LEU A 67 -25.76 11.60 -1.34
CA LEU A 67 -26.10 13.03 -1.37
C LEU A 67 -25.49 13.71 -2.60
N LEU A 68 -24.19 13.47 -2.84
CA LEU A 68 -23.39 14.17 -3.85
C LEU A 68 -23.78 13.80 -5.29
N LYS A 69 -24.11 14.83 -6.09
CA LYS A 69 -24.57 14.68 -7.48
C LYS A 69 -23.99 15.81 -8.33
N HIS A 70 -22.80 15.56 -8.87
CA HIS A 70 -22.05 16.54 -9.66
C HIS A 70 -21.38 15.83 -10.86
N PRO A 71 -21.27 16.45 -12.05
CA PRO A 71 -20.60 15.83 -13.20
C PRO A 71 -19.17 15.37 -12.89
N ASN A 72 -18.42 16.19 -12.15
CA ASN A 72 -17.03 15.94 -11.74
C ASN A 72 -16.88 15.14 -10.44
N ILE A 73 -17.89 14.36 -10.04
CA ILE A 73 -17.80 13.39 -8.94
C ILE A 73 -18.20 12.01 -9.49
N VAL A 74 -17.56 10.94 -9.01
CA VAL A 74 -17.99 9.55 -9.26
C VAL A 74 -19.28 9.29 -8.47
N ARG A 75 -20.42 9.23 -9.16
CA ARG A 75 -21.75 9.13 -8.52
C ARG A 75 -22.02 7.73 -7.98
N LEU A 76 -22.62 7.64 -6.78
CA LEU A 76 -23.25 6.41 -6.27
C LEU A 76 -24.68 6.29 -6.82
N HIS A 77 -25.02 5.13 -7.36
CA HIS A 77 -26.34 4.78 -7.87
C HIS A 77 -27.14 3.96 -6.86
N ASP A 78 -26.50 2.97 -6.22
CA ASP A 78 -27.15 2.09 -5.25
C ASP A 78 -26.17 1.61 -4.17
N SER A 79 -26.72 1.13 -3.05
CA SER A 79 -25.99 0.57 -1.90
C SER A 79 -26.75 -0.67 -1.43
N ILE A 80 -26.15 -1.84 -1.60
CA ILE A 80 -26.77 -3.14 -1.35
C ILE A 80 -26.00 -3.86 -0.24
N SER A 81 -26.72 -4.39 0.75
CA SER A 81 -26.16 -5.25 1.79
C SER A 81 -26.67 -6.69 1.61
N GLU A 82 -25.76 -7.64 1.59
CA GLU A 82 -26.01 -9.09 1.54
C GLU A 82 -25.27 -9.78 2.72
N GLU A 83 -25.33 -11.11 2.83
CA GLU A 83 -24.79 -11.82 4.00
C GLU A 83 -23.25 -11.85 4.06
N GLY A 84 -22.66 -10.82 4.67
CA GLY A 84 -21.22 -10.67 4.83
C GLY A 84 -20.53 -9.83 3.76
N PHE A 85 -21.30 -9.25 2.85
CA PHE A 85 -20.82 -8.34 1.81
C PHE A 85 -21.70 -7.10 1.70
N HIS A 86 -21.08 -5.96 1.41
CA HIS A 86 -21.75 -4.71 1.08
C HIS A 86 -21.22 -4.19 -0.25
N TYR A 87 -22.12 -3.78 -1.14
CA TYR A 87 -21.83 -3.37 -2.51
C TYR A 87 -22.23 -1.91 -2.69
N LEU A 88 -21.27 -1.06 -3.02
CA LEU A 88 -21.52 0.33 -3.44
C LEU A 88 -21.38 0.42 -4.96
N LEU A 89 -22.46 0.80 -5.65
CA LEU A 89 -22.59 0.77 -7.10
C LEU A 89 -22.33 2.18 -7.66
N PHE A 90 -21.14 2.39 -8.22
CA PHE A 90 -20.67 3.69 -8.72
C PHE A 90 -20.73 3.80 -10.26
N ASP A 91 -20.62 5.03 -10.78
CA ASP A 91 -20.27 5.29 -12.19
C ASP A 91 -19.06 4.42 -12.59
N LEU A 92 -19.14 3.71 -13.72
CA LEU A 92 -17.96 3.11 -14.32
C LEU A 92 -17.14 4.21 -15.03
N VAL A 93 -15.94 4.49 -14.54
CA VAL A 93 -14.98 5.41 -15.16
C VAL A 93 -13.84 4.63 -15.80
N THR A 94 -13.49 4.94 -17.05
CA THR A 94 -12.60 4.11 -17.89
C THR A 94 -11.35 4.84 -18.41
N GLY A 95 -11.19 6.13 -18.08
CA GLY A 95 -10.02 6.92 -18.47
C GLY A 95 -8.75 6.62 -17.65
N GLY A 96 -8.91 6.11 -16.42
CA GLY A 96 -7.81 5.91 -15.48
C GLY A 96 -7.51 7.15 -14.63
N GLU A 97 -6.33 7.20 -14.01
CA GLU A 97 -5.86 8.36 -13.24
C GLU A 97 -5.50 9.53 -14.16
N LEU A 98 -5.95 10.75 -13.84
CA LEU A 98 -5.67 11.99 -14.57
C LEU A 98 -4.16 12.19 -14.83
N PHE A 99 -3.35 11.85 -13.83
CA PHE A 99 -1.90 12.06 -13.87
C PHE A 99 -1.20 11.12 -14.86
N GLU A 100 -1.79 9.99 -15.21
CA GLU A 100 -1.25 9.04 -16.20
C GLU A 100 -1.58 9.49 -17.62
N ASP A 101 -2.80 10.00 -17.84
CA ASP A 101 -3.23 10.59 -19.11
C ASP A 101 -2.33 11.78 -19.51
N ILE A 102 -2.04 12.69 -18.58
CA ILE A 102 -1.12 13.83 -18.83
C ILE A 102 0.27 13.34 -19.30
N VAL A 103 0.78 12.24 -18.71
CA VAL A 103 2.09 11.65 -19.09
C VAL A 103 2.08 11.02 -20.50
N ALA A 104 0.89 10.71 -21.03
CA ALA A 104 0.66 10.13 -22.35
C ALA A 104 0.27 11.17 -23.42
N ARG A 105 0.12 12.46 -23.07
CA ARG A 105 -0.15 13.52 -24.06
C ARG A 105 1.13 13.95 -24.77
N GLU A 106 1.01 14.16 -26.08
CA GLU A 106 2.02 14.81 -26.93
C GLU A 106 2.17 16.31 -26.61
N TYR A 107 1.10 16.95 -26.13
CA TYR A 107 1.09 18.36 -25.77
C TYR A 107 0.38 18.55 -24.42
N TYR A 108 1.00 19.38 -23.58
CA TYR A 108 0.50 19.77 -22.26
C TYR A 108 1.01 21.16 -21.89
N SER A 109 0.13 22.00 -21.32
CA SER A 109 0.32 23.44 -21.08
C SER A 109 -0.25 23.89 -19.73
N GLU A 110 -0.02 25.15 -19.34
CA GLU A 110 -0.74 25.73 -18.19
C GLU A 110 -2.25 25.78 -18.43
N ALA A 111 -2.71 25.97 -19.67
CA ALA A 111 -4.13 25.95 -19.98
C ALA A 111 -4.75 24.56 -19.71
N ASP A 112 -4.04 23.48 -20.01
CA ASP A 112 -4.47 22.12 -19.63
C ASP A 112 -4.54 21.97 -18.10
N ALA A 113 -3.52 22.42 -17.36
CA ALA A 113 -3.50 22.39 -15.90
C ALA A 113 -4.65 23.22 -15.28
N SER A 114 -4.91 24.42 -15.82
CA SER A 114 -6.03 25.30 -15.45
C SER A 114 -7.39 24.64 -15.72
N HIS A 115 -7.55 23.95 -16.85
CA HIS A 115 -8.78 23.21 -17.14
C HIS A 115 -8.98 21.98 -16.23
N CYS A 116 -7.89 21.35 -15.78
CA CYS A 116 -7.94 20.27 -14.79
C CYS A 116 -8.32 20.81 -13.40
N ILE A 117 -7.64 21.86 -12.90
CA ILE A 117 -7.92 22.40 -11.56
C ILE A 117 -9.32 23.03 -11.48
N HIS A 118 -9.85 23.59 -12.57
CA HIS A 118 -11.23 24.08 -12.64
C HIS A 118 -12.23 22.98 -12.26
N GLN A 119 -12.16 21.82 -12.91
CA GLN A 119 -13.05 20.67 -12.66
C GLN A 119 -12.89 20.08 -11.25
N ILE A 120 -11.66 20.08 -10.74
CA ILE A 120 -11.36 19.69 -9.36
C ILE A 120 -12.03 20.68 -8.40
N LEU A 121 -11.84 21.98 -8.59
CA LEU A 121 -12.43 23.03 -7.75
C LEU A 121 -13.96 23.08 -7.84
N GLU A 122 -14.58 22.77 -8.98
CA GLU A 122 -16.04 22.60 -9.10
C GLU A 122 -16.53 21.45 -8.22
N SER A 123 -15.84 20.30 -8.26
CA SER A 123 -16.17 19.16 -7.38
C SER A 123 -15.97 19.49 -5.90
N VAL A 124 -14.90 20.22 -5.53
CA VAL A 124 -14.59 20.62 -4.16
C VAL A 124 -15.59 21.68 -3.64
N ASN A 125 -15.95 22.66 -4.47
CA ASN A 125 -16.98 23.65 -4.15
C ASN A 125 -18.34 22.97 -3.92
N HIS A 126 -18.71 22.01 -4.78
CA HIS A 126 -19.96 21.25 -4.62
C HIS A 126 -20.01 20.48 -3.29
N ILE A 127 -18.94 19.80 -2.87
CA ILE A 127 -18.94 19.10 -1.58
C ILE A 127 -18.92 20.08 -0.40
N HIS A 128 -18.20 21.21 -0.49
CA HIS A 128 -18.16 22.25 0.53
C HIS A 128 -19.50 22.96 0.73
N GLN A 129 -20.33 23.05 -0.33
CA GLN A 129 -21.72 23.52 -0.27
C GLN A 129 -22.69 22.52 0.37
N HIS A 130 -22.33 21.24 0.43
CA HIS A 130 -23.09 20.18 1.11
C HIS A 130 -22.50 19.86 2.49
N ASP A 131 -21.69 20.77 3.06
CA ASP A 131 -20.97 20.61 4.32
C ASP A 131 -20.15 19.30 4.42
N ILE A 132 -19.58 18.85 3.30
CA ILE A 132 -18.70 17.67 3.23
C ILE A 132 -17.25 18.11 2.97
N VAL A 133 -16.32 17.51 3.71
CA VAL A 133 -14.86 17.73 3.56
C VAL A 133 -14.20 16.41 3.18
N HIS A 134 -13.37 16.39 2.13
CA HIS A 134 -12.80 15.17 1.55
C HIS A 134 -11.65 14.59 2.38
N ARG A 135 -10.73 15.46 2.83
CA ARG A 135 -9.53 15.17 3.65
C ARG A 135 -8.45 14.27 3.04
N ASP A 136 -8.69 13.68 1.86
CA ASP A 136 -7.69 12.86 1.15
C ASP A 136 -7.72 13.14 -0.37
N LEU A 137 -7.67 14.42 -0.75
CA LEU A 137 -7.47 14.83 -2.14
C LEU A 137 -6.02 14.57 -2.56
N LYS A 138 -5.84 13.81 -3.64
CA LYS A 138 -4.54 13.34 -4.15
C LYS A 138 -4.70 12.76 -5.58
N PRO A 139 -3.62 12.57 -6.36
CA PRO A 139 -3.66 12.04 -7.72
C PRO A 139 -4.45 10.74 -7.90
N GLU A 140 -4.36 9.81 -6.95
CA GLU A 140 -5.09 8.53 -6.97
C GLU A 140 -6.62 8.72 -7.06
N ASN A 141 -7.13 9.80 -6.46
CA ASN A 141 -8.55 10.08 -6.29
C ASN A 141 -9.10 11.00 -7.41
N LEU A 142 -8.30 11.27 -8.45
CA LEU A 142 -8.63 12.11 -9.60
C LEU A 142 -8.66 11.26 -10.87
N LEU A 143 -9.84 10.77 -11.22
CA LEU A 143 -10.03 9.84 -12.33
C LEU A 143 -10.60 10.56 -13.57
N LEU A 144 -10.38 10.00 -14.76
CA LEU A 144 -10.99 10.46 -16.01
C LEU A 144 -12.18 9.58 -16.39
N ALA A 145 -13.29 10.21 -16.77
CA ALA A 145 -14.54 9.53 -17.09
C ALA A 145 -14.38 8.46 -18.20
N SER A 146 -13.58 8.76 -19.23
CA SER A 146 -13.24 7.85 -20.33
C SER A 146 -11.88 8.20 -20.93
N LYS A 147 -11.41 7.43 -21.92
CA LYS A 147 -10.19 7.72 -22.70
C LYS A 147 -10.42 8.68 -23.88
N CYS A 148 -11.57 9.36 -23.93
CA CYS A 148 -11.86 10.33 -24.99
C CYS A 148 -11.09 11.64 -24.74
N LYS A 149 -10.58 12.28 -25.80
CA LYS A 149 -9.95 13.61 -25.69
C LYS A 149 -10.97 14.60 -25.11
N GLY A 150 -10.62 15.24 -24.00
CA GLY A 150 -11.53 16.14 -23.27
C GLY A 150 -12.51 15.42 -22.33
N ALA A 151 -12.27 14.16 -21.95
CA ALA A 151 -13.05 13.49 -20.91
C ALA A 151 -12.99 14.26 -19.57
N ALA A 152 -14.11 14.30 -18.86
CA ALA A 152 -14.22 15.03 -17.60
C ALA A 152 -13.40 14.38 -16.47
N VAL A 153 -12.77 15.23 -15.65
CA VAL A 153 -12.16 14.82 -14.37
C VAL A 153 -13.27 14.53 -13.37
N LYS A 154 -13.16 13.40 -12.65
CA LYS A 154 -14.09 12.95 -11.61
C LYS A 154 -13.34 12.65 -10.31
N LEU A 155 -13.77 13.30 -9.23
CA LEU A 155 -13.33 13.04 -7.86
C LEU A 155 -13.91 11.69 -7.35
N ALA A 156 -13.06 10.88 -6.73
CA ALA A 156 -13.36 9.54 -6.24
C ALA A 156 -12.88 9.28 -4.78
N ASP A 157 -13.37 8.18 -4.21
CA ASP A 157 -13.08 7.63 -2.87
C ASP A 157 -13.28 8.56 -1.65
N PHE A 158 -14.54 8.67 -1.22
CA PHE A 158 -14.95 9.43 -0.02
C PHE A 158 -14.75 8.65 1.30
N GLY A 159 -13.98 7.57 1.34
CA GLY A 159 -13.80 6.73 2.53
C GLY A 159 -13.23 7.45 3.76
N LEU A 160 -12.51 8.56 3.56
CA LEU A 160 -12.01 9.44 4.63
C LEU A 160 -12.83 10.72 4.82
N ALA A 161 -13.86 10.97 4.01
CA ALA A 161 -14.67 12.18 4.07
C ALA A 161 -15.49 12.27 5.36
N ILE A 162 -15.90 13.49 5.71
CA ILE A 162 -16.71 13.84 6.89
C ILE A 162 -17.80 14.84 6.52
N GLU A 163 -18.86 14.87 7.32
CA GLU A 163 -19.82 15.97 7.38
C GLU A 163 -19.37 16.96 8.46
N VAL A 164 -19.54 18.26 8.20
CA VAL A 164 -19.35 19.38 9.15
C VAL A 164 -20.68 20.09 9.39
N GLN A 165 -20.68 21.26 10.05
CA GLN A 165 -21.89 22.08 10.25
C GLN A 165 -21.59 23.51 9.83
N GLY A 166 -22.00 23.91 8.63
CA GLY A 166 -21.54 25.14 7.99
C GLY A 166 -20.02 25.24 8.00
N ASP A 167 -19.50 26.33 8.54
CA ASP A 167 -18.06 26.60 8.62
C ASP A 167 -17.49 26.32 10.03
N GLN A 168 -18.21 25.59 10.88
CA GLN A 168 -17.69 25.13 12.18
C GLN A 168 -16.48 24.21 11.98
N GLN A 169 -15.41 24.49 12.73
CA GLN A 169 -14.18 23.69 12.72
C GLN A 169 -14.08 22.85 14.00
N ALA A 170 -13.66 21.60 13.87
CA ALA A 170 -13.49 20.67 14.98
C ALA A 170 -12.30 19.73 14.75
N TRP A 171 -11.90 18.99 15.79
CA TRP A 171 -10.85 17.98 15.66
C TRP A 171 -11.44 16.65 15.18
N PHE A 172 -11.51 16.46 13.87
CA PHE A 172 -12.02 15.22 13.25
C PHE A 172 -10.98 14.07 13.18
N GLY A 173 -9.92 14.17 13.98
CA GLY A 173 -8.81 13.22 14.02
C GLY A 173 -7.77 13.42 12.90
N PHE A 174 -6.65 12.71 13.02
CA PHE A 174 -5.57 12.70 12.04
C PHE A 174 -5.90 11.70 10.90
N ALA A 175 -6.06 12.20 9.68
CA ALA A 175 -6.37 11.40 8.49
C ALA A 175 -5.93 12.15 7.22
N GLY A 176 -5.64 11.41 6.15
CA GLY A 176 -5.15 11.93 4.86
C GLY A 176 -3.72 11.48 4.54
N THR A 177 -3.34 11.56 3.27
CA THR A 177 -2.05 11.10 2.74
C THR A 177 -0.92 12.11 3.03
N PRO A 178 0.24 11.72 3.60
CA PRO A 178 1.21 12.64 4.24
C PRO A 178 1.62 13.92 3.49
N GLY A 179 1.86 13.86 2.18
CA GLY A 179 2.29 15.02 1.38
C GLY A 179 1.16 16.02 1.04
N TYR A 180 -0.09 15.66 1.31
CA TYR A 180 -1.28 16.48 1.05
C TYR A 180 -1.95 16.97 2.35
N LEU A 181 -1.43 16.57 3.52
CA LEU A 181 -1.90 17.05 4.82
C LEU A 181 -1.63 18.55 4.97
N SER A 182 -2.59 19.27 5.55
CA SER A 182 -2.46 20.71 5.79
C SER A 182 -1.84 21.04 7.17
N PRO A 183 -1.30 22.25 7.36
CA PRO A 183 -0.57 22.62 8.57
C PRO A 183 -1.39 22.46 9.85
N GLU A 184 -2.67 22.85 9.82
CA GLU A 184 -3.59 22.73 10.95
C GLU A 184 -3.81 21.26 11.39
N VAL A 185 -3.93 20.32 10.44
CA VAL A 185 -4.05 18.87 10.76
C VAL A 185 -2.77 18.34 11.42
N LEU A 186 -1.59 18.81 10.97
CA LEU A 186 -0.30 18.42 11.54
C LEU A 186 -0.01 19.05 12.92
N ARG A 187 -0.57 20.24 13.20
CA ARG A 187 -0.52 20.88 14.53
C ARG A 187 -1.54 20.26 15.51
N LYS A 188 -2.57 19.58 14.99
CA LYS A 188 -3.75 19.07 15.71
C LYS A 188 -4.74 20.18 16.11
N ASP A 189 -4.74 21.27 15.35
CA ASP A 189 -5.73 22.33 15.50
C ASP A 189 -7.12 21.83 15.02
N PRO A 190 -8.23 22.43 15.48
CA PRO A 190 -9.53 22.27 14.82
C PRO A 190 -9.45 22.64 13.34
N TYR A 191 -10.16 21.92 12.48
CA TYR A 191 -10.14 22.16 11.03
C TYR A 191 -11.51 21.90 10.38
N GLY A 192 -11.62 22.22 9.09
CA GLY A 192 -12.83 22.04 8.27
C GLY A 192 -12.50 22.14 6.78
N LYS A 193 -13.43 22.69 5.99
CA LYS A 193 -13.33 22.86 4.52
C LYS A 193 -11.95 23.31 3.98
N PRO A 194 -11.19 24.23 4.60
CA PRO A 194 -9.89 24.68 4.07
C PRO A 194 -8.80 23.61 3.89
N VAL A 195 -8.90 22.43 4.53
CA VAL A 195 -7.89 21.35 4.36
C VAL A 195 -7.85 20.84 2.92
N ASP A 196 -9.01 20.79 2.25
CA ASP A 196 -9.12 20.33 0.88
C ASP A 196 -8.46 21.33 -0.09
N ILE A 197 -8.53 22.64 0.20
CA ILE A 197 -7.91 23.67 -0.66
C ILE A 197 -6.38 23.63 -0.56
N TRP A 198 -5.82 23.30 0.60
CA TRP A 198 -4.39 23.05 0.73
C TRP A 198 -3.94 21.91 -0.19
N ALA A 199 -4.68 20.79 -0.18
CA ALA A 199 -4.42 19.67 -1.07
C ALA A 199 -4.60 20.04 -2.55
N CYS A 200 -5.58 20.88 -2.90
CA CYS A 200 -5.69 21.47 -4.25
C CYS A 200 -4.44 22.29 -4.63
N GLY A 201 -3.84 23.05 -3.71
CA GLY A 201 -2.59 23.77 -3.94
C GLY A 201 -1.41 22.85 -4.21
N VAL A 202 -1.29 21.77 -3.43
CA VAL A 202 -0.27 20.72 -3.66
C VAL A 202 -0.47 20.04 -5.02
N ILE A 203 -1.72 19.71 -5.38
CA ILE A 203 -2.08 19.10 -6.66
C ILE A 203 -1.76 20.06 -7.82
N LEU A 204 -2.13 21.33 -7.72
CA LEU A 204 -1.86 22.36 -8.73
C LEU A 204 -0.36 22.54 -8.96
N TYR A 205 0.45 22.58 -7.89
CA TYR A 205 1.90 22.64 -8.00
C TYR A 205 2.46 21.45 -8.80
N ILE A 206 2.04 20.22 -8.49
CA ILE A 206 2.50 19.01 -9.24
C ILE A 206 2.01 19.04 -10.70
N LEU A 207 0.80 19.57 -10.98
CA LEU A 207 0.33 19.74 -12.36
C LEU A 207 1.20 20.69 -13.20
N LEU A 208 1.89 21.67 -12.59
CA LEU A 208 2.67 22.67 -13.32
C LEU A 208 4.14 22.31 -13.57
N VAL A 209 4.75 21.47 -12.73
CA VAL A 209 6.18 21.07 -12.84
C VAL A 209 6.47 19.59 -12.65
N GLY A 210 5.48 18.77 -12.27
CA GLY A 210 5.63 17.31 -12.20
C GLY A 210 6.29 16.78 -10.91
N TYR A 211 6.59 17.64 -9.93
CA TYR A 211 7.10 17.27 -8.61
C TYR A 211 6.33 18.00 -7.48
N PRO A 212 6.30 17.47 -6.24
CA PRO A 212 5.55 18.08 -5.14
C PRO A 212 6.28 19.27 -4.48
N PRO A 213 5.55 20.24 -3.88
CA PRO A 213 6.11 21.38 -3.16
C PRO A 213 6.73 21.03 -1.79
N PHE A 214 6.33 19.90 -1.21
CA PHE A 214 6.86 19.42 0.07
C PHE A 214 7.31 17.97 -0.11
N TRP A 215 8.58 17.69 0.17
CA TRP A 215 9.11 16.33 0.12
C TRP A 215 10.34 16.13 1.02
N ASP A 216 10.36 15.00 1.71
CA ASP A 216 11.53 14.43 2.40
C ASP A 216 11.39 12.89 2.43
N GLU A 217 12.44 12.19 2.82
CA GLU A 217 12.39 10.76 3.18
C GLU A 217 12.04 10.56 4.66
N ASP A 218 12.44 11.51 5.51
CA ASP A 218 11.99 11.59 6.90
C ASP A 218 10.60 12.25 6.97
N GLN A 219 9.59 11.46 7.32
CA GLN A 219 8.21 11.91 7.50
C GLN A 219 8.09 13.03 8.55
N HIS A 220 9.00 13.12 9.53
CA HIS A 220 9.02 14.21 10.49
C HIS A 220 9.47 15.53 9.85
N LYS A 221 10.52 15.51 9.01
CA LYS A 221 10.99 16.69 8.27
C LYS A 221 9.97 17.17 7.25
N LEU A 222 9.34 16.25 6.51
CA LEU A 222 8.18 16.57 5.65
C LEU A 222 7.08 17.31 6.43
N TYR A 223 6.77 16.85 7.64
CA TYR A 223 5.81 17.55 8.50
C TYR A 223 6.31 18.89 9.05
N GLN A 224 7.63 19.10 9.19
CA GLN A 224 8.19 20.42 9.49
C GLN A 224 8.04 21.37 8.28
N GLN A 225 8.41 20.94 7.07
CA GLN A 225 8.26 21.72 5.83
C GLN A 225 6.80 22.21 5.66
N ILE A 226 5.83 21.28 5.72
CA ILE A 226 4.39 21.58 5.61
C ILE A 226 3.96 22.57 6.70
N LYS A 227 4.30 22.33 7.97
CA LYS A 227 3.91 23.23 9.08
C LYS A 227 4.53 24.63 8.98
N ALA A 228 5.67 24.76 8.32
CA ALA A 228 6.35 26.03 8.04
C ALA A 228 5.84 26.71 6.76
N GLY A 229 5.11 26.00 5.90
CA GLY A 229 4.80 26.46 4.53
C GLY A 229 6.06 26.61 3.67
N ALA A 230 7.11 25.83 3.95
CA ALA A 230 8.39 25.90 3.26
C ALA A 230 8.33 25.18 1.91
N TYR A 231 7.91 25.92 0.89
CA TYR A 231 8.05 25.60 -0.53
C TYR A 231 8.52 26.86 -1.27
N ASP A 232 9.08 26.67 -2.46
CA ASP A 232 9.57 27.74 -3.33
C ASP A 232 9.09 27.54 -4.78
N PHE A 233 9.69 28.26 -5.72
CA PHE A 233 9.41 28.16 -7.16
C PHE A 233 10.75 28.17 -7.92
N PRO A 234 11.54 27.08 -7.87
CA PRO A 234 12.93 27.08 -8.32
C PRO A 234 13.07 27.19 -9.85
N SER A 235 14.14 27.88 -10.26
CA SER A 235 14.58 27.95 -11.66
C SER A 235 15.28 26.62 -12.06
N PRO A 236 15.15 26.16 -13.32
CA PRO A 236 14.53 26.86 -14.45
C PRO A 236 13.03 26.57 -14.65
N GLU A 237 12.47 25.50 -14.10
CA GLU A 237 11.15 25.02 -14.54
C GLU A 237 10.02 26.03 -14.23
N TRP A 238 10.17 26.79 -13.14
CA TRP A 238 9.21 27.83 -12.76
C TRP A 238 9.43 29.17 -13.46
N ASP A 239 10.57 29.45 -14.11
CA ASP A 239 10.83 30.76 -14.73
C ASP A 239 9.81 31.06 -15.84
N THR A 240 9.37 30.00 -16.53
CA THR A 240 8.38 30.03 -17.61
C THR A 240 6.92 29.90 -17.13
N VAL A 241 6.68 29.80 -15.82
CA VAL A 241 5.34 29.70 -15.22
C VAL A 241 4.79 31.07 -14.85
N THR A 242 3.54 31.34 -15.24
CA THR A 242 2.89 32.64 -15.08
C THR A 242 2.84 33.12 -13.61
N PRO A 243 2.97 34.44 -13.37
CA PRO A 243 2.77 35.02 -12.03
C PRO A 243 1.42 34.66 -11.40
N GLU A 244 0.37 34.54 -12.22
CA GLU A 244 -0.99 34.25 -11.79
C GLU A 244 -1.16 32.79 -11.35
N ALA A 245 -0.46 31.83 -11.97
CA ALA A 245 -0.40 30.45 -11.50
C ALA A 245 0.27 30.36 -10.12
N LYS A 246 1.44 31.00 -9.97
CA LYS A 246 2.19 31.10 -8.70
C LYS A 246 1.35 31.80 -7.62
N ASN A 247 0.63 32.85 -7.99
CA ASN A 247 -0.27 33.58 -7.08
C ASN A 247 -1.41 32.69 -6.56
N LEU A 248 -2.06 31.91 -7.44
CA LEU A 248 -3.11 30.99 -7.02
C LEU A 248 -2.58 29.89 -6.09
N ILE A 249 -1.40 29.34 -6.38
CA ILE A 249 -0.72 28.39 -5.48
C ILE A 249 -0.47 29.03 -4.11
N ASN A 250 0.04 30.26 -4.05
CA ASN A 250 0.26 30.96 -2.77
C ASN A 250 -1.03 31.18 -1.97
N GLN A 251 -2.14 31.48 -2.65
CA GLN A 251 -3.45 31.62 -2.02
C GLN A 251 -4.02 30.27 -1.50
N MET A 252 -3.69 29.14 -2.14
CA MET A 252 -4.06 27.80 -1.70
C MET A 252 -3.14 27.24 -0.60
N LEU A 253 -1.82 27.44 -0.71
CA LEU A 253 -0.80 27.02 0.27
C LEU A 253 -0.59 28.05 1.40
N THR A 254 -1.58 28.92 1.62
CA THR A 254 -1.59 29.84 2.76
C THR A 254 -1.74 29.05 4.08
N ILE A 255 -0.76 29.23 4.98
CA ILE A 255 -0.60 28.45 6.22
C ILE A 255 -1.77 28.62 7.19
N ASN A 256 -2.37 29.81 7.25
CA ASN A 256 -3.53 30.09 8.10
C ASN A 256 -4.82 29.73 7.36
N PRO A 257 -5.60 28.72 7.79
CA PRO A 257 -6.79 28.28 7.06
C PRO A 257 -7.91 29.34 6.98
N ALA A 258 -7.92 30.35 7.86
CA ALA A 258 -8.87 31.47 7.80
C ALA A 258 -8.42 32.61 6.84
N LYS A 259 -7.21 32.53 6.29
CA LYS A 259 -6.71 33.41 5.21
C LYS A 259 -6.54 32.68 3.87
N ARG A 260 -6.71 31.36 3.85
CA ARG A 260 -6.63 30.52 2.66
C ARG A 260 -7.85 30.76 1.77
N ILE A 261 -7.64 30.78 0.46
CA ILE A 261 -8.71 30.96 -0.52
C ILE A 261 -9.77 29.85 -0.40
N THR A 262 -11.04 30.15 -0.69
CA THR A 262 -12.11 29.13 -0.79
C THR A 262 -12.20 28.54 -2.20
N ALA A 263 -12.89 27.41 -2.38
CA ALA A 263 -13.11 26.84 -3.71
C ALA A 263 -13.87 27.80 -4.66
N ASP A 264 -14.91 28.46 -4.15
CA ASP A 264 -15.67 29.49 -4.87
C ASP A 264 -14.81 30.70 -5.30
N GLN A 265 -13.90 31.15 -4.43
CA GLN A 265 -12.94 32.22 -4.77
C GLN A 265 -11.89 31.75 -5.78
N ALA A 266 -11.38 30.53 -5.64
CA ALA A 266 -10.39 29.96 -6.55
C ALA A 266 -10.94 29.74 -7.97
N LEU A 267 -12.21 29.36 -8.11
CA LEU A 267 -12.92 29.29 -9.39
C LEU A 267 -13.02 30.66 -10.09
N LYS A 268 -13.01 31.74 -9.32
CA LYS A 268 -13.09 33.14 -9.82
C LYS A 268 -11.71 33.76 -10.07
N HIS A 269 -10.62 33.07 -9.73
CA HIS A 269 -9.26 33.55 -9.95
C HIS A 269 -8.94 33.68 -11.46
N PRO A 270 -8.29 34.77 -11.94
CA PRO A 270 -8.05 35.01 -13.37
C PRO A 270 -7.41 33.84 -14.13
N TRP A 271 -6.43 33.16 -13.53
CA TRP A 271 -5.77 31.99 -14.15
C TRP A 271 -6.72 30.78 -14.39
N VAL A 272 -7.83 30.71 -13.66
CA VAL A 272 -8.86 29.66 -13.79
C VAL A 272 -10.01 30.12 -14.69
N CYS A 273 -10.57 31.30 -14.44
CA CYS A 273 -11.75 31.80 -15.15
C CYS A 273 -11.45 32.50 -16.49
N GLN A 274 -10.25 33.06 -16.65
CA GLN A 274 -9.76 33.73 -17.87
C GLN A 274 -8.60 32.95 -18.53
N ARG A 275 -8.63 31.61 -18.39
CA ARG A 275 -7.62 30.65 -18.90
C ARG A 275 -7.11 30.98 -20.32
N SER A 276 -8.00 31.36 -21.24
CA SER A 276 -7.66 31.63 -22.64
C SER A 276 -6.78 32.87 -22.88
N THR A 277 -6.64 33.74 -21.88
CA THR A 277 -5.82 34.97 -21.95
C THR A 277 -4.77 35.06 -20.85
N VAL A 278 -4.91 34.30 -19.75
CA VAL A 278 -4.02 34.36 -18.57
C VAL A 278 -3.11 33.13 -18.44
N ALA A 279 -3.55 31.93 -18.84
CA ALA A 279 -2.74 30.72 -18.69
C ALA A 279 -1.84 30.50 -19.92
N SER A 280 -0.57 30.13 -19.70
CA SER A 280 0.38 29.91 -20.78
C SER A 280 -0.01 28.76 -21.73
N MET A 281 0.00 29.04 -23.03
CA MET A 281 -0.18 28.06 -24.12
C MET A 281 1.16 27.47 -24.61
N MET A 282 2.24 27.61 -23.83
CA MET A 282 3.52 26.96 -24.13
C MET A 282 3.48 25.49 -23.72
N HIS A 283 4.07 24.61 -24.54
CA HIS A 283 4.23 23.21 -24.18
C HIS A 283 5.32 23.03 -23.10
N ARG A 284 5.02 22.25 -22.05
CA ARG A 284 5.91 21.99 -20.91
C ARG A 284 6.44 20.54 -20.91
N GLN A 285 7.30 20.18 -21.87
CA GLN A 285 7.85 18.81 -22.00
C GLN A 285 8.54 18.31 -20.71
N GLU A 286 9.35 19.15 -20.07
CA GLU A 286 10.08 18.82 -18.82
C GLU A 286 9.11 18.45 -17.67
N THR A 287 7.95 19.12 -17.62
CA THR A 287 6.87 18.82 -16.67
C THR A 287 6.30 17.43 -16.91
N VAL A 288 6.07 17.04 -18.16
CA VAL A 288 5.57 15.69 -18.55
C VAL A 288 6.58 14.61 -18.12
N GLU A 289 7.88 14.87 -18.27
CA GLU A 289 8.93 13.93 -17.87
C GLU A 289 9.12 13.83 -16.35
N CYS A 290 9.01 14.94 -15.62
CA CYS A 290 9.00 14.92 -14.16
C CYS A 290 7.76 14.19 -13.62
N LEU A 291 6.58 14.45 -14.20
CA LEU A 291 5.33 13.79 -13.84
C LEU A 291 5.40 12.27 -14.08
N ARG A 292 6.08 11.82 -15.15
CA ARG A 292 6.36 10.40 -15.44
C ARG A 292 7.20 9.75 -14.33
N LYS A 293 8.27 10.42 -13.88
CA LYS A 293 9.11 9.97 -12.76
C LYS A 293 8.33 9.94 -11.44
N PHE A 294 7.53 10.98 -11.18
CA PHE A 294 6.66 11.10 -10.00
C PHE A 294 5.64 9.97 -9.93
N ASN A 295 4.91 9.70 -11.03
CA ASN A 295 3.93 8.61 -11.09
C ASN A 295 4.55 7.24 -10.85
N ALA A 296 5.69 6.93 -11.48
CA ALA A 296 6.40 5.68 -11.22
C ALA A 296 6.81 5.53 -9.74
N ARG A 297 7.37 6.60 -9.13
CA ARG A 297 7.74 6.63 -7.71
C ARG A 297 6.52 6.49 -6.79
N ARG A 298 5.42 7.15 -7.13
CA ARG A 298 4.14 7.16 -6.40
C ARG A 298 3.48 5.78 -6.44
N LYS A 299 3.37 5.14 -7.61
CA LYS A 299 2.82 3.78 -7.74
C LYS A 299 3.67 2.73 -7.03
N LEU A 300 5.00 2.85 -7.08
CA LEU A 300 5.89 1.98 -6.33
C LEU A 300 5.70 2.14 -4.80
N LYS A 301 5.72 3.38 -4.28
CA LYS A 301 5.47 3.67 -2.86
C LYS A 301 4.05 3.30 -2.42
N GLY A 302 3.04 3.49 -3.27
CA GLY A 302 1.64 3.15 -3.00
C GLY A 302 1.40 1.65 -2.93
N ALA A 303 2.05 0.86 -3.80
CA ALA A 303 2.03 -0.61 -3.70
C ALA A 303 2.65 -1.09 -2.38
N ILE A 304 3.84 -0.58 -2.02
CA ILE A 304 4.50 -0.86 -0.73
C ILE A 304 3.57 -0.48 0.43
N LEU A 305 3.08 0.76 0.46
CA LEU A 305 2.19 1.24 1.53
C LEU A 305 0.86 0.46 1.62
N THR A 306 0.34 -0.07 0.52
CA THR A 306 -0.88 -0.89 0.53
C THR A 306 -0.62 -2.21 1.25
N THR A 307 0.44 -2.93 0.86
CA THR A 307 0.87 -4.17 1.52
C THR A 307 1.26 -3.91 3.00
N MET A 308 1.94 -2.80 3.30
CA MET A 308 2.20 -2.35 4.68
C MET A 308 0.93 -2.00 5.46
N LEU A 309 -0.13 -1.46 4.84
CA LEU A 309 -1.37 -1.05 5.54
C LEU A 309 -2.35 -2.21 5.74
N VAL A 310 -2.40 -3.16 4.81
CA VAL A 310 -3.00 -4.49 5.03
C VAL A 310 -2.31 -5.14 6.23
N SER A 311 -0.99 -5.06 6.31
CA SER A 311 -0.21 -5.53 7.46
C SER A 311 -0.48 -4.71 8.74
N ARG A 312 -0.60 -3.37 8.67
CA ARG A 312 -0.60 -2.46 9.85
C ARG A 312 -1.94 -2.24 10.57
N ASN A 313 -3.09 -2.59 10.01
CA ASN A 313 -4.41 -2.08 10.45
C ASN A 313 -4.95 -2.52 11.84
N PHE A 314 -4.10 -3.02 12.74
CA PHE A 314 -4.48 -3.56 14.06
C PHE A 314 -3.54 -3.17 15.21
N SER A 315 -2.36 -2.60 14.96
CA SER A 315 -1.47 -2.02 15.99
C SER A 315 -2.03 -0.70 16.56
N GLY A 316 -3.36 -0.65 16.72
CA GLY A 316 -4.16 0.51 17.10
C GLY A 316 -4.72 0.46 18.52
N ILE A 317 -4.25 -0.47 19.37
CA ILE A 317 -4.59 -0.51 20.80
C ILE A 317 -3.31 -0.67 21.62
N ALA A 318 -2.75 0.47 22.07
CA ALA A 318 -1.67 0.50 23.05
C ALA A 318 -1.95 1.54 24.15
N PHE A 319 -2.42 1.02 25.29
CA PHE A 319 -2.16 1.46 26.66
C PHE A 319 -2.06 2.96 27.00
N GLY A 320 -3.14 3.48 27.60
CA GLY A 320 -3.05 4.51 28.64
C GLY A 320 -2.98 3.86 30.02
N CYS A 321 -1.78 3.70 30.58
CA CYS A 321 -1.62 3.10 31.92
C CYS A 321 -2.02 4.09 33.03
N ARG A 322 -3.07 3.78 33.80
CA ARG A 322 -3.41 4.48 35.05
C ARG A 322 -3.02 3.61 36.25
N LYS A 323 -2.31 4.20 37.21
CA LYS A 323 -2.02 3.56 38.51
C LYS A 323 -3.34 3.25 39.24
N ALA A 324 -3.39 2.12 39.93
CA ALA A 324 -4.54 1.72 40.72
C ALA A 324 -4.66 2.52 42.03
N ALA A 325 -5.90 2.71 42.48
CA ALA A 325 -6.26 3.04 43.85
C ALA A 325 -7.47 2.16 44.23
N SER A 326 -7.52 1.70 45.48
CA SER A 326 -8.51 0.70 45.95
C SER A 326 -9.70 1.35 46.65
N THR A 327 -10.91 0.87 46.35
CA THR A 327 -12.07 0.84 47.27
C THR A 327 -13.10 -0.20 46.79
N VAL A 328 -13.92 -0.72 47.72
CA VAL A 328 -14.76 -1.94 47.60
C VAL A 328 -15.99 -1.77 48.54
N PRO A 329 -17.10 -2.53 48.47
CA PRO A 329 -18.00 -2.94 47.37
C PRO A 329 -19.46 -2.40 47.57
N CYS A 330 -20.47 -2.87 46.80
CA CYS A 330 -21.72 -3.43 47.39
C CYS A 330 -22.70 -4.16 46.41
N THR A 331 -23.07 -5.39 46.81
CA THR A 331 -24.40 -6.07 46.74
C THR A 331 -25.30 -6.14 45.48
N SER A 332 -25.54 -7.39 45.04
CA SER A 332 -26.83 -7.99 44.58
C SER A 332 -27.44 -7.55 43.22
N SER A 333 -28.28 -8.34 42.52
CA SER A 333 -28.95 -9.63 42.84
C SER A 333 -29.12 -10.60 41.66
N THR A 334 -29.13 -11.90 41.98
CA THR A 334 -29.65 -13.10 41.29
C THR A 334 -30.57 -12.98 40.05
N GLY A 335 -30.38 -13.91 39.10
CA GLY A 335 -31.36 -14.31 38.08
C GLY A 335 -30.92 -15.58 37.34
N ASP A 336 -31.58 -16.72 37.56
CA ASP A 336 -31.18 -18.06 37.07
C ASP A 336 -32.22 -18.63 36.08
N THR A 337 -31.84 -19.64 35.26
CA THR A 337 -32.63 -20.81 34.81
C THR A 337 -32.00 -21.48 33.58
N THR A 338 -31.67 -22.76 33.70
CA THR A 338 -31.30 -23.66 32.59
C THR A 338 -32.52 -24.32 31.93
N ILE A 339 -32.51 -24.54 30.60
CA ILE A 339 -33.29 -25.62 29.96
C ILE A 339 -32.43 -26.41 28.98
N THR A 340 -32.48 -27.74 29.09
CA THR A 340 -31.85 -28.73 28.20
C THR A 340 -32.84 -29.28 27.18
N GLY A 341 -32.39 -29.64 25.97
CA GLY A 341 -33.21 -30.39 25.02
C GLY A 341 -32.39 -31.03 23.90
N ALA A 342 -32.45 -32.36 23.77
CA ALA A 342 -31.71 -33.12 22.76
C ALA A 342 -32.64 -34.04 21.95
N ALA A 343 -32.31 -34.27 20.68
CA ALA A 343 -32.94 -35.30 19.84
C ALA A 343 -31.96 -35.81 18.75
N LYS A 344 -32.11 -37.08 18.35
CA LYS A 344 -31.34 -37.75 17.29
C LYS A 344 -32.27 -38.47 16.31
N SER A 345 -31.95 -38.42 15.01
CA SER A 345 -32.34 -39.42 13.98
C SER A 345 -31.50 -39.12 12.72
N LEU A 346 -30.74 -39.97 12.03
CA LEU A 346 -30.69 -41.42 11.74
C LEU A 346 -31.17 -41.80 10.31
N LEU A 347 -30.22 -42.38 9.55
CA LEU A 347 -30.30 -43.34 8.43
C LEU A 347 -30.75 -42.94 6.99
N ASN A 348 -29.76 -43.00 6.09
CA ASN A 348 -29.64 -43.83 4.87
C ASN A 348 -30.70 -43.88 3.75
N LYS A 349 -30.23 -43.76 2.48
CA LYS A 349 -30.66 -44.63 1.36
C LYS A 349 -29.62 -44.77 0.23
N LYS A 350 -29.74 -45.85 -0.57
CA LYS A 350 -28.95 -46.31 -1.74
C LYS A 350 -29.83 -47.27 -2.59
N THR A 351 -29.51 -47.66 -3.83
CA THR A 351 -28.53 -47.20 -4.86
C THR A 351 -29.26 -46.32 -5.91
N ASP A 352 -29.07 -46.21 -7.24
CA ASP A 352 -28.18 -46.71 -8.33
C ASP A 352 -28.26 -45.63 -9.49
N GLY A 353 -27.76 -45.72 -10.73
CA GLY A 353 -27.07 -46.79 -11.45
C GLY A 353 -26.91 -46.60 -12.98
N VAL A 354 -26.46 -47.67 -13.65
CA VAL A 354 -26.64 -48.03 -15.08
C VAL A 354 -26.22 -47.03 -16.21
N LYS A 355 -24.95 -47.17 -16.64
CA LYS A 355 -24.43 -47.41 -18.03
C LYS A 355 -24.76 -46.48 -19.25
N LYS A 356 -23.67 -45.87 -19.76
CA LYS A 356 -23.09 -45.92 -21.15
C LYS A 356 -23.88 -45.47 -22.41
N ARG A 357 -23.23 -44.58 -23.20
CA ARG A 357 -22.84 -44.70 -24.65
C ARG A 357 -21.63 -43.74 -24.86
N LYS A 358 -20.47 -44.14 -25.43
CA LYS A 358 -20.08 -44.43 -26.84
C LYS A 358 -20.06 -43.20 -27.77
N SER A 359 -19.13 -43.00 -28.73
CA SER A 359 -17.71 -43.45 -28.94
C SER A 359 -17.22 -43.04 -30.36
N SER A 360 -16.05 -42.39 -30.50
CA SER A 360 -15.24 -42.28 -31.74
C SER A 360 -13.84 -41.70 -31.41
N SER A 361 -12.69 -42.40 -31.50
CA SER A 361 -11.96 -43.01 -32.65
C SER A 361 -11.17 -41.99 -33.49
N SER A 362 -9.90 -42.17 -33.90
CA SER A 362 -8.84 -43.21 -33.74
C SER A 362 -7.47 -42.49 -33.95
N VAL A 363 -6.23 -42.99 -33.79
CA VAL A 363 -5.46 -44.12 -34.41
C VAL A 363 -4.16 -44.25 -33.56
N HIS A 364 -3.78 -45.40 -32.96
CA HIS A 364 -2.69 -46.35 -33.37
C HIS A 364 -1.34 -45.69 -33.79
N LEU A 365 -0.16 -46.19 -33.40
CA LEU A 365 0.27 -47.60 -33.35
C LEU A 365 1.28 -47.95 -32.21
N MET A 366 1.26 -49.24 -31.83
CA MET A 366 2.10 -50.03 -30.89
C MET A 366 3.62 -50.19 -31.26
N PRO A 367 4.46 -50.98 -30.54
CA PRO A 367 4.76 -51.04 -29.08
C PRO A 367 6.26 -51.36 -28.75
N GLN A 368 6.62 -51.59 -27.47
CA GLN A 368 7.38 -52.75 -26.91
C GLN A 368 7.58 -52.53 -25.38
N THR A 369 7.08 -53.38 -24.47
CA THR A 369 7.70 -54.60 -23.85
C THR A 369 9.04 -54.35 -23.12
N ASN A 370 9.32 -54.89 -21.92
CA ASN A 370 8.66 -55.96 -21.14
C ASN A 370 9.17 -56.02 -19.68
N ASN A 371 8.32 -56.49 -18.73
CA ASN A 371 8.68 -57.30 -17.51
C ASN A 371 9.74 -56.77 -16.49
N LYS A 372 9.78 -57.14 -15.19
CA LYS A 372 8.86 -57.88 -14.28
C LYS A 372 9.28 -57.65 -12.80
N ASN A 373 8.35 -57.91 -11.89
CA ASN A 373 8.45 -58.63 -10.58
C ASN A 373 9.78 -58.69 -9.77
N SER A 374 9.78 -58.70 -8.42
CA SER A 374 8.69 -58.51 -7.42
C SER A 374 9.18 -58.69 -5.97
N ILE A 375 8.44 -58.10 -5.01
CA ILE A 375 8.00 -58.72 -3.73
C ILE A 375 9.01 -58.93 -2.57
N VAL A 376 8.67 -58.24 -1.46
CA VAL A 376 8.74 -58.63 -0.02
C VAL A 376 9.99 -58.32 0.84
N SER A 377 9.65 -57.77 2.01
CA SER A 377 10.42 -57.39 3.22
C SER A 377 10.54 -58.61 4.19
N PRO A 378 10.73 -58.50 5.53
CA PRO A 378 11.11 -57.36 6.40
C PRO A 378 12.28 -57.68 7.38
N ALA A 379 12.71 -56.69 8.18
CA ALA A 379 12.79 -56.73 9.65
C ALA A 379 13.89 -55.83 10.27
N LYS A 380 13.50 -55.22 11.39
CA LYS A 380 14.22 -54.40 12.39
C LYS A 380 15.67 -54.80 12.72
N GLU A 381 16.51 -53.80 13.05
CA GLU A 381 17.14 -53.65 14.39
C GLU A 381 17.70 -52.22 14.63
N ASN A 382 18.13 -51.91 15.86
CA ASN A 382 18.67 -50.63 16.38
C ASN A 382 19.96 -50.91 17.20
N PRO A 383 20.79 -49.94 17.66
CA PRO A 383 20.97 -48.53 17.29
C PRO A 383 22.42 -48.31 16.70
N PRO A 384 23.50 -47.74 17.32
CA PRO A 384 23.67 -46.56 18.19
C PRO A 384 24.85 -45.58 17.88
N LEU A 385 24.71 -44.34 18.39
CA LEU A 385 25.72 -43.43 19.00
C LEU A 385 27.05 -43.01 18.31
N GLN A 386 27.09 -41.68 18.04
CA GLN A 386 28.17 -40.70 18.37
C GLN A 386 29.52 -40.64 17.62
N ALA A 387 30.17 -39.46 17.79
CA ALA A 387 31.43 -38.95 17.22
C ALA A 387 31.45 -38.77 15.68
N SER A 388 31.75 -37.62 15.06
CA SER A 388 32.64 -36.47 15.31
C SER A 388 34.12 -36.69 14.97
N MET A 389 34.53 -36.31 13.75
CA MET A 389 35.84 -35.67 13.49
C MET A 389 35.95 -35.11 12.06
N GLU A 390 36.49 -33.90 11.94
CA GLU A 390 37.19 -33.39 10.75
C GLU A 390 38.67 -33.84 10.79
N PRO A 391 39.57 -33.39 9.89
CA PRO A 391 39.41 -32.95 8.49
C PRO A 391 40.31 -33.80 7.54
N GLN A 392 40.33 -33.50 6.23
CA GLN A 392 41.62 -33.33 5.53
C GLN A 392 41.52 -32.63 4.17
N THR A 393 42.61 -31.97 3.78
CA THR A 393 42.78 -31.16 2.57
C THR A 393 43.73 -31.85 1.58
N THR A 394 43.45 -31.79 0.28
CA THR A 394 44.44 -32.11 -0.76
C THR A 394 44.43 -31.10 -1.91
N VAL A 395 45.59 -30.49 -2.13
CA VAL A 395 46.02 -29.79 -3.35
C VAL A 395 46.42 -30.90 -4.37
N VAL A 396 46.61 -30.77 -5.70
CA VAL A 396 47.45 -29.82 -6.48
C VAL A 396 47.12 -29.94 -7.99
N HIS A 397 47.58 -28.91 -8.74
CA HIS A 397 47.96 -28.86 -10.16
C HIS A 397 46.98 -28.21 -11.15
N ASN A 398 47.58 -27.45 -12.07
CA ASN A 398 46.94 -26.63 -13.10
C ASN A 398 47.86 -26.62 -14.33
N ALA A 399 47.31 -26.71 -15.54
CA ALA A 399 48.02 -26.55 -16.80
C ALA A 399 47.07 -26.14 -17.92
N THR A 400 47.47 -25.08 -18.64
CA THR A 400 47.18 -24.69 -20.05
C THR A 400 46.33 -25.67 -20.92
N ASP A 401 45.43 -25.22 -21.80
CA ASP A 401 45.44 -23.94 -22.53
C ASP A 401 44.08 -23.54 -23.17
N GLY A 402 43.93 -22.24 -23.49
CA GLY A 402 43.11 -21.66 -24.58
C GLY A 402 41.59 -21.90 -24.72
N ILE A 403 40.77 -20.86 -24.43
CA ILE A 403 40.00 -20.03 -25.41
C ILE A 403 38.84 -19.24 -24.74
N LYS A 404 38.93 -17.90 -24.84
CA LYS A 404 37.88 -16.84 -24.78
C LYS A 404 36.53 -17.12 -24.08
N GLY A 405 36.35 -16.53 -22.88
CA GLY A 405 35.06 -16.26 -22.23
C GLY A 405 35.14 -14.99 -21.36
N SER A 406 34.06 -14.22 -21.25
CA SER A 406 34.06 -12.84 -20.72
C SER A 406 34.24 -12.71 -19.20
N THR A 407 35.10 -11.77 -18.78
CA THR A 407 35.06 -11.01 -17.50
C THR A 407 34.55 -11.72 -16.24
N GLU A 408 35.48 -12.27 -15.45
CA GLU A 408 35.24 -12.55 -14.03
C GLU A 408 35.32 -11.28 -13.16
N SER A 409 34.72 -11.35 -11.96
CA SER A 409 34.70 -10.25 -11.00
C SER A 409 35.66 -10.53 -9.83
N CYS A 410 36.40 -9.50 -9.40
CA CYS A 410 37.31 -9.58 -8.27
C CYS A 410 36.85 -8.63 -7.16
N ASN A 411 36.38 -9.19 -6.04
CA ASN A 411 36.29 -8.50 -4.75
C ASN A 411 37.09 -9.30 -3.73
N THR A 412 38.15 -8.72 -3.19
CA THR A 412 38.90 -9.29 -2.05
C THR A 412 38.27 -8.80 -0.74
N THR A 413 38.36 -9.62 0.29
CA THR A 413 37.86 -9.35 1.64
C THR A 413 38.51 -8.12 2.27
N THR A 414 37.76 -7.45 3.14
CA THR A 414 38.29 -6.67 4.27
C THR A 414 37.27 -6.75 5.40
N GLU A 415 37.75 -6.80 6.64
CA GLU A 415 37.02 -7.34 7.79
C GLU A 415 36.38 -6.23 8.65
N ASP A 416 35.42 -6.61 9.50
CA ASP A 416 34.83 -5.73 10.51
C ASP A 416 35.82 -5.44 11.66
N GLU A 417 35.82 -4.20 12.16
CA GLU A 417 36.37 -3.81 13.48
C GLU A 417 35.49 -2.68 14.05
N ASP A 418 35.24 -2.68 15.35
CA ASP A 418 34.10 -1.97 15.96
C ASP A 418 34.48 -1.12 17.20
N LEU A 419 33.63 -0.15 17.55
CA LEU A 419 33.57 0.57 18.84
C LEU A 419 34.86 1.21 19.44
N LYS A 420 35.10 2.50 19.14
CA LYS A 420 35.63 3.54 20.06
C LYS A 420 35.53 4.95 19.41
N ALA A 421 35.38 6.06 20.12
CA ALA A 421 35.25 6.32 21.56
C ALA A 421 34.24 7.46 21.83
N THR A 422 34.03 7.83 23.10
CA THR A 422 33.02 8.82 23.54
C THR A 422 33.65 10.06 24.19
N GLN A 423 32.87 11.16 24.22
CA GLN A 423 32.95 12.34 25.11
C GLN A 423 33.87 13.54 24.81
N SER A 424 33.30 14.72 25.11
CA SER A 424 33.92 16.03 25.41
C SER A 424 34.47 16.84 24.22
N CYS A 425 34.46 18.18 24.22
CA CYS A 425 34.05 19.15 25.25
C CYS A 425 32.98 20.16 24.76
N GLU A 426 32.24 20.76 25.71
CA GLU A 426 31.55 22.05 25.52
C GLU A 426 32.41 23.23 26.00
N GLU A 427 31.90 24.44 25.75
CA GLU A 427 32.17 25.72 26.42
C GLU A 427 33.39 26.59 26.06
N LYS A 428 33.15 27.91 26.23
CA LYS A 428 34.06 29.08 26.27
C LYS A 428 34.65 29.54 24.91
N LEU A 429 34.72 30.85 24.61
CA LEU A 429 34.58 32.06 25.45
C LEU A 429 33.79 33.21 24.76
N LEU A 430 33.61 34.34 25.46
CA LEU A 430 32.69 35.45 25.13
C LEU A 430 33.40 36.69 24.52
N ALA A 431 32.63 37.42 23.69
CA ALA A 431 32.55 38.89 23.51
C ALA A 431 33.83 39.76 23.39
N TRP A 432 33.86 40.62 22.35
CA TRP A 432 33.83 42.09 22.53
C TRP A 432 33.27 42.82 21.28
N GLU A 433 33.43 44.15 21.20
CA GLU A 433 32.54 45.10 20.49
C GLU A 433 33.08 45.62 19.12
N SER A 434 32.23 46.40 18.44
CA SER A 434 32.53 47.23 17.25
C SER A 434 33.09 48.62 17.66
N PRO A 435 33.38 49.61 16.77
CA PRO A 435 33.20 49.64 15.30
C PRO A 435 34.33 50.28 14.43
N GLY A 436 34.29 49.97 13.14
CA GLY A 436 34.38 50.98 12.06
C GLY A 436 35.75 51.41 11.52
N GLN A 437 35.95 51.18 10.21
CA GLN A 437 36.54 52.18 9.31
C GLN A 437 36.14 51.90 7.84
N THR A 438 35.89 52.95 7.07
CA THR A 438 35.58 52.92 5.63
C THR A 438 36.86 53.01 4.80
N LEU A 439 36.97 52.16 3.77
CA LEU A 439 37.78 52.42 2.56
C LEU A 439 37.13 51.67 1.39
N GLU A 440 36.85 52.40 0.31
CA GLU A 440 36.37 51.84 -0.96
C GLU A 440 37.56 51.46 -1.86
N LEU A 441 37.47 50.34 -2.58
CA LEU A 441 38.22 50.09 -3.81
C LEU A 441 37.48 49.01 -4.64
N GLU A 442 37.43 49.22 -5.96
CA GLU A 442 36.59 48.50 -6.94
C GLU A 442 37.18 47.12 -7.38
N PRO A 443 36.40 46.26 -8.07
CA PRO A 443 36.49 44.81 -7.87
C PRO A 443 37.54 44.06 -8.71
N ALA A 444 38.01 42.94 -8.16
CA ALA A 444 38.69 41.88 -8.89
C ALA A 444 37.69 40.77 -9.28
N GLN A 445 37.75 40.31 -10.53
CA GLN A 445 36.95 39.18 -11.01
C GLN A 445 37.51 37.86 -10.49
N SER A 446 36.66 37.00 -9.94
CA SER A 446 36.99 35.60 -9.62
C SER A 446 35.85 34.68 -10.02
N GLU A 447 36.09 33.81 -11.00
CA GLU A 447 35.14 32.78 -11.40
C GLU A 447 34.94 31.76 -10.26
N PRO A 448 33.70 31.38 -9.89
CA PRO A 448 33.49 30.28 -8.98
C PRO A 448 33.83 28.97 -9.70
N MET A 449 34.82 28.22 -9.18
CA MET A 449 35.15 26.90 -9.73
C MET A 449 33.93 25.97 -9.69
N LEU A 450 33.58 25.41 -10.83
CA LEU A 450 32.53 24.40 -10.96
C LEU A 450 32.96 23.11 -10.24
N THR A 451 32.58 22.96 -8.98
CA THR A 451 32.48 21.64 -8.36
C THR A 451 31.44 20.82 -9.13
N PRO A 452 31.77 19.67 -9.73
CA PRO A 452 30.79 18.88 -10.44
C PRO A 452 29.70 18.42 -9.48
N VAL A 453 28.45 18.83 -9.72
CA VAL A 453 27.29 18.26 -9.03
C VAL A 453 27.15 16.82 -9.53
N VAL A 454 27.75 15.88 -8.78
CA VAL A 454 27.64 14.46 -9.07
C VAL A 454 26.16 14.09 -9.00
N PRO A 455 25.55 13.58 -10.09
CA PRO A 455 24.14 13.19 -10.06
C PRO A 455 23.92 12.15 -8.97
N PHE A 456 22.92 12.38 -8.11
CA PHE A 456 22.68 11.57 -6.91
C PHE A 456 22.13 10.18 -7.26
N SER A 457 23.01 9.33 -7.76
CA SER A 457 22.75 7.91 -7.99
C SER A 457 22.49 7.25 -6.65
N LEU A 458 21.21 6.96 -6.35
CA LEU A 458 20.87 6.01 -5.30
C LEU A 458 21.62 4.72 -5.62
N SER A 459 22.50 4.28 -4.71
CA SER A 459 23.32 3.11 -4.97
C SER A 459 22.44 1.92 -5.35
N ASN A 460 22.84 1.17 -6.39
CA ASN A 460 22.07 0.00 -6.87
C ASN A 460 21.87 -1.06 -5.76
N SER A 461 22.60 -0.98 -4.65
CA SER A 461 22.34 -1.76 -3.43
C SER A 461 21.08 -1.28 -2.69
N LEU A 462 20.90 0.03 -2.45
CA LEU A 462 19.75 0.57 -1.72
C LEU A 462 18.41 0.29 -2.43
N LEU A 463 18.37 0.45 -3.75
CA LEU A 463 17.19 0.13 -4.56
C LEU A 463 16.85 -1.37 -4.51
N ARG A 464 17.87 -2.25 -4.59
CA ARG A 464 17.67 -3.70 -4.43
C ARG A 464 17.23 -4.09 -3.01
N LYS A 465 17.72 -3.43 -1.96
CA LYS A 465 17.23 -3.66 -0.59
C LYS A 465 15.74 -3.31 -0.45
N GLN A 466 15.28 -2.24 -1.07
CA GLN A 466 13.84 -1.89 -1.12
C GLN A 466 13.02 -2.91 -1.94
N GLU A 467 13.58 -3.44 -3.03
CA GLU A 467 12.95 -4.51 -3.83
C GLU A 467 12.74 -5.81 -3.02
N ILE A 468 13.76 -6.22 -2.26
CA ILE A 468 13.72 -7.44 -1.41
C ILE A 468 12.76 -7.28 -0.22
N ILE A 469 12.71 -6.09 0.41
CA ILE A 469 11.70 -5.80 1.45
C ILE A 469 10.30 -5.94 0.83
N LYS A 470 10.04 -5.28 -0.31
CA LYS A 470 8.73 -5.30 -0.97
C LYS A 470 8.24 -6.71 -1.33
N ILE A 471 9.09 -7.57 -1.91
CA ILE A 471 8.67 -8.95 -2.26
C ILE A 471 8.44 -9.81 -1.01
N THR A 472 9.15 -9.53 0.08
CA THR A 472 8.93 -10.17 1.40
C THR A 472 7.61 -9.73 2.03
N GLU A 473 7.28 -8.43 1.97
CA GLU A 473 5.99 -7.91 2.40
C GLU A 473 4.84 -8.53 1.57
N GLN A 474 5.01 -8.69 0.26
CA GLN A 474 4.02 -9.33 -0.62
C GLN A 474 3.83 -10.83 -0.31
N LEU A 475 4.90 -11.54 0.04
CA LEU A 475 4.84 -12.93 0.49
C LEU A 475 4.02 -13.05 1.80
N ILE A 476 4.25 -12.14 2.75
CA ILE A 476 3.50 -12.06 4.01
C ILE A 476 2.03 -11.69 3.77
N GLU A 477 1.72 -10.79 2.81
CA GLU A 477 0.34 -10.48 2.42
C GLU A 477 -0.39 -11.71 1.84
N ALA A 478 0.30 -12.54 1.04
CA ALA A 478 -0.27 -13.78 0.51
C ALA A 478 -0.62 -14.77 1.64
N ILE A 479 0.31 -14.99 2.59
CA ILE A 479 0.11 -15.82 3.78
C ILE A 479 -1.07 -15.28 4.61
N ASN A 480 -1.05 -14.01 4.99
CA ASN A 480 -2.09 -13.40 5.84
C ASN A 480 -3.49 -13.39 5.21
N ASN A 481 -3.61 -13.41 3.87
CA ASN A 481 -4.89 -13.50 3.18
C ASN A 481 -5.37 -14.94 2.93
N GLY A 482 -4.50 -15.95 3.12
CA GLY A 482 -4.77 -17.32 2.68
C GLY A 482 -4.74 -17.48 1.15
N ASP A 483 -4.00 -16.61 0.44
CA ASP A 483 -3.88 -16.64 -1.02
C ASP A 483 -2.72 -17.55 -1.47
N PHE A 484 -3.03 -18.83 -1.64
CA PHE A 484 -2.06 -19.83 -2.09
C PHE A 484 -1.62 -19.64 -3.55
N GLU A 485 -2.45 -19.00 -4.38
CA GLU A 485 -2.11 -18.73 -5.79
C GLU A 485 -1.13 -17.55 -5.91
N ALA A 486 -1.19 -16.58 -5.01
CA ALA A 486 -0.15 -15.57 -4.85
C ALA A 486 1.14 -16.16 -4.23
N TYR A 487 1.02 -16.98 -3.19
CA TYR A 487 2.16 -17.63 -2.52
C TYR A 487 3.02 -18.45 -3.51
N THR A 488 2.37 -19.32 -4.29
CA THR A 488 3.04 -20.19 -5.29
C THR A 488 3.61 -19.46 -6.51
N LYS A 489 3.35 -18.15 -6.68
CA LYS A 489 4.01 -17.30 -7.68
C LYS A 489 5.25 -16.58 -7.15
N ILE A 490 5.43 -16.57 -5.83
CA ILE A 490 6.52 -15.87 -5.12
C ILE A 490 7.52 -16.88 -4.53
N CYS A 491 7.10 -18.09 -4.19
CA CYS A 491 7.97 -19.18 -3.75
C CYS A 491 8.47 -20.01 -4.94
N ASP A 492 9.67 -20.57 -4.79
CA ASP A 492 10.18 -21.58 -5.72
C ASP A 492 9.42 -22.92 -5.55
N PRO A 493 9.15 -23.70 -6.61
CA PRO A 493 8.53 -25.02 -6.49
C PRO A 493 9.32 -25.99 -5.58
N GLY A 494 10.65 -25.83 -5.51
CA GLY A 494 11.55 -26.56 -4.62
C GLY A 494 11.97 -25.75 -3.38
N LEU A 495 11.14 -24.82 -2.89
CA LEU A 495 11.38 -24.09 -1.64
C LEU A 495 11.75 -25.06 -0.51
N THR A 496 12.89 -24.83 0.12
CA THR A 496 13.25 -25.52 1.37
C THR A 496 12.83 -24.69 2.58
N SER A 497 12.41 -25.37 3.65
CA SER A 497 11.77 -24.74 4.81
C SER A 497 12.18 -25.42 6.10
N PHE A 498 12.51 -24.62 7.12
CA PHE A 498 12.78 -25.06 8.48
C PHE A 498 11.97 -24.19 9.44
N GLU A 499 10.92 -24.74 10.05
CA GLU A 499 9.97 -23.97 10.88
C GLU A 499 9.47 -24.82 12.07
N PRO A 500 8.94 -24.20 13.15
CA PRO A 500 8.53 -24.92 14.35
C PRO A 500 7.57 -26.09 14.08
N GLU A 501 6.66 -25.90 13.13
CA GLU A 501 5.67 -26.91 12.73
C GLU A 501 6.28 -28.10 11.97
N ALA A 502 7.47 -27.96 11.39
CA ALA A 502 8.23 -29.07 10.81
C ALA A 502 8.94 -29.95 11.88
N LEU A 503 8.81 -29.61 13.17
CA LEU A 503 9.34 -30.37 14.31
C LEU A 503 10.85 -30.65 14.23
N GLY A 504 11.61 -29.69 13.71
CA GLY A 504 13.07 -29.77 13.56
C GLY A 504 13.56 -30.51 12.30
N ASN A 505 12.67 -30.87 11.37
CA ASN A 505 13.03 -31.44 10.08
C ASN A 505 13.15 -30.33 9.02
N LEU A 506 14.00 -30.56 8.01
CA LEU A 506 13.97 -29.77 6.78
C LEU A 506 12.83 -30.29 5.88
N VAL A 507 11.99 -29.39 5.38
CA VAL A 507 10.86 -29.69 4.50
C VAL A 507 11.09 -29.06 3.12
N GLU A 508 10.79 -29.79 2.06
CA GLU A 508 10.93 -29.35 0.67
C GLU A 508 9.56 -29.25 -0.03
N GLY A 509 9.38 -28.19 -0.81
CA GLY A 509 8.24 -28.01 -1.71
C GLY A 509 7.00 -27.34 -1.11
N MET A 510 5.92 -27.36 -1.90
CA MET A 510 4.70 -26.60 -1.60
C MET A 510 3.67 -27.36 -0.76
N ASP A 511 3.69 -28.69 -0.74
CA ASP A 511 2.59 -29.48 -0.17
C ASP A 511 2.41 -29.32 1.35
N PHE A 512 3.51 -29.15 2.09
CA PHE A 512 3.47 -28.84 3.51
C PHE A 512 2.80 -27.49 3.76
N HIS A 513 3.29 -26.43 3.11
CA HIS A 513 2.72 -25.09 3.16
C HIS A 513 1.22 -25.10 2.75
N LYS A 514 0.85 -25.85 1.70
CA LYS A 514 -0.53 -25.96 1.20
C LYS A 514 -1.51 -26.41 2.30
N PHE A 515 -1.10 -27.31 3.19
CA PHE A 515 -1.94 -27.78 4.28
C PHE A 515 -2.42 -26.62 5.19
N TYR A 516 -1.56 -25.63 5.48
CA TYR A 516 -1.89 -24.45 6.29
C TYR A 516 -2.87 -23.52 5.56
N PHE A 517 -2.64 -23.28 4.27
CA PHE A 517 -3.55 -22.51 3.43
C PHE A 517 -4.94 -23.16 3.37
N ASP A 518 -5.01 -24.46 3.09
CA ASP A 518 -6.27 -25.22 3.02
C ASP A 518 -7.00 -25.28 4.37
N ASN A 519 -6.30 -25.42 5.51
CA ASN A 519 -6.93 -25.80 6.78
C ASN A 519 -6.91 -24.78 7.92
N LEU A 520 -5.92 -23.88 7.99
CA LEU A 520 -5.72 -22.96 9.11
C LEU A 520 -6.02 -21.52 8.68
N LEU A 521 -5.42 -21.06 7.59
CA LEU A 521 -5.56 -19.70 7.08
C LEU A 521 -6.94 -19.46 6.43
N SER A 522 -7.43 -20.41 5.62
CA SER A 522 -8.75 -20.35 4.97
C SER A 522 -9.93 -20.16 5.93
N LYS A 523 -9.80 -20.62 7.18
CA LYS A 523 -10.86 -20.60 8.21
C LYS A 523 -10.76 -19.39 9.14
N HIS A 524 -9.69 -18.60 9.06
CA HIS A 524 -9.40 -17.53 10.01
C HIS A 524 -10.23 -16.26 9.68
N THR A 525 -11.52 -16.32 10.02
CA THR A 525 -12.49 -15.21 9.82
C THR A 525 -12.17 -13.98 10.66
N LYS A 526 -11.59 -14.17 11.86
CA LYS A 526 -11.10 -13.08 12.69
C LYS A 526 -9.87 -12.46 12.01
N PRO A 527 -9.76 -11.14 11.91
CA PRO A 527 -8.71 -10.52 11.12
C PRO A 527 -7.32 -10.65 11.84
N ILE A 528 -6.19 -10.70 11.10
CA ILE A 528 -4.81 -10.86 11.61
C ILE A 528 -3.90 -9.68 11.18
N HIS A 529 -3.02 -9.25 12.08
CA HIS A 529 -1.96 -8.23 11.90
C HIS A 529 -0.59 -8.86 11.65
N THR A 530 0.28 -8.12 10.93
CA THR A 530 1.73 -8.36 10.97
C THR A 530 2.49 -7.04 11.11
N THR A 531 3.48 -7.00 12.01
CA THR A 531 4.56 -6.00 11.99
C THR A 531 5.87 -6.67 11.66
N ILE A 532 6.59 -6.17 10.65
CA ILE A 532 7.99 -6.49 10.41
C ILE A 532 8.82 -5.49 11.23
N LEU A 533 9.71 -6.00 12.08
CA LEU A 533 10.67 -5.22 12.85
C LEU A 533 12.10 -5.54 12.40
N ASN A 534 12.93 -4.50 12.36
CA ASN A 534 14.36 -4.54 12.04
C ASN A 534 14.71 -5.44 10.83
N PRO A 535 14.20 -5.17 9.61
CA PRO A 535 14.52 -5.96 8.42
C PRO A 535 15.98 -5.70 7.96
N HIS A 536 16.85 -6.68 8.16
CA HIS A 536 18.24 -6.65 7.70
C HIS A 536 18.40 -7.38 6.37
N VAL A 537 18.55 -6.61 5.28
CA VAL A 537 18.78 -7.15 3.92
C VAL A 537 20.27 -7.19 3.57
N HIS A 538 20.73 -8.36 3.17
CA HIS A 538 22.03 -8.63 2.55
C HIS A 538 21.80 -8.96 1.06
N VAL A 539 22.43 -8.22 0.15
CA VAL A 539 22.35 -8.45 -1.30
C VAL A 539 23.64 -9.16 -1.72
N ILE A 540 23.52 -10.26 -2.46
CA ILE A 540 24.61 -11.20 -2.76
C ILE A 540 24.71 -11.31 -4.29
N GLY A 541 25.73 -10.67 -4.88
CA GLY A 541 25.85 -10.57 -6.33
C GLY A 541 24.73 -9.75 -6.97
N GLU A 542 24.18 -10.20 -8.10
CA GLU A 542 23.06 -9.55 -8.81
C GLU A 542 21.71 -10.25 -8.60
N ASP A 543 21.73 -11.59 -8.50
CA ASP A 543 20.56 -12.45 -8.51
C ASP A 543 20.25 -13.16 -7.17
N ALA A 544 21.00 -12.89 -6.10
CA ALA A 544 20.70 -13.45 -4.78
C ALA A 544 20.58 -12.38 -3.68
N ALA A 545 19.75 -12.65 -2.68
CA ALA A 545 19.64 -11.85 -1.47
C ALA A 545 19.15 -12.68 -0.27
N CYS A 546 19.44 -12.22 0.93
CA CYS A 546 18.90 -12.74 2.18
C CYS A 546 18.30 -11.60 2.99
N ILE A 547 17.15 -11.82 3.61
CA ILE A 547 16.54 -10.89 4.56
C ILE A 547 16.18 -11.63 5.85
N ALA A 548 16.66 -11.11 6.97
CA ALA A 548 16.29 -11.54 8.32
C ALA A 548 15.50 -10.44 9.01
N TYR A 549 14.45 -10.80 9.74
CA TYR A 549 13.56 -9.85 10.43
C TYR A 549 12.83 -10.52 11.60
N ILE A 550 12.36 -9.70 12.53
CA ILE A 550 11.44 -10.13 13.58
C ILE A 550 10.02 -9.85 13.11
N ARG A 551 9.14 -10.85 13.15
CA ARG A 551 7.73 -10.73 12.82
C ARG A 551 6.90 -10.74 14.10
N LEU A 552 6.14 -9.68 14.36
CA LEU A 552 5.08 -9.67 15.37
C LEU A 552 3.73 -9.90 14.71
N THR A 553 3.06 -11.00 15.05
CA THR A 553 1.74 -11.36 14.53
C THR A 553 0.69 -11.12 15.61
N GLN A 554 -0.23 -10.17 15.40
CA GLN A 554 -1.29 -9.86 16.37
C GLN A 554 -2.64 -10.40 15.88
N TYR A 555 -3.38 -11.09 16.74
CA TYR A 555 -4.62 -11.77 16.36
C TYR A 555 -5.61 -11.83 17.52
N ILE A 556 -6.86 -12.18 17.24
CA ILE A 556 -7.89 -12.40 18.26
C ILE A 556 -8.03 -13.91 18.51
N ASP A 557 -7.80 -14.35 19.76
CA ASP A 557 -7.91 -15.76 20.14
C ASP A 557 -9.35 -16.28 20.04
N ALA A 558 -9.53 -17.60 20.15
CA ALA A 558 -10.85 -18.24 20.10
C ALA A 558 -11.84 -17.59 21.10
N GLN A 559 -11.37 -17.21 22.29
CA GLN A 559 -12.16 -16.56 23.35
C GLN A 559 -12.37 -15.04 23.14
N GLY A 560 -11.94 -14.48 22.01
CA GLY A 560 -12.18 -13.08 21.65
C GLY A 560 -11.17 -12.08 22.20
N ARG A 561 -10.04 -12.54 22.77
CA ARG A 561 -9.03 -11.67 23.37
C ARG A 561 -7.89 -11.36 22.39
N PRO A 562 -7.34 -10.13 22.37
CA PRO A 562 -6.16 -9.84 21.58
C PRO A 562 -4.94 -10.58 22.10
N ARG A 563 -4.15 -11.11 21.18
CA ARG A 563 -2.87 -11.80 21.40
C ARG A 563 -1.80 -11.21 20.49
N THR A 564 -0.55 -11.50 20.81
CA THR A 564 0.61 -11.22 19.96
C THR A 564 1.59 -12.36 20.12
N THR A 565 2.02 -12.93 19.00
CA THR A 565 3.14 -13.87 18.91
C THR A 565 4.31 -13.19 18.22
N GLN A 566 5.51 -13.72 18.46
CA GLN A 566 6.75 -13.31 17.80
C GLN A 566 7.36 -14.53 17.11
N SER A 567 7.86 -14.33 15.90
CA SER A 567 8.78 -15.24 15.23
C SER A 567 9.98 -14.48 14.66
N GLU A 568 11.12 -15.13 14.61
CA GLU A 568 12.30 -14.67 13.89
C GLU A 568 12.29 -15.35 12.51
N GLU A 569 12.11 -14.59 11.43
CA GLU A 569 12.05 -15.14 10.07
C GLU A 569 13.28 -14.73 9.24
N THR A 570 13.84 -15.70 8.53
CA THR A 570 14.86 -15.50 7.50
C THR A 570 14.36 -16.04 6.16
N ARG A 571 14.46 -15.23 5.11
CA ARG A 571 14.04 -15.57 3.73
C ARG A 571 15.22 -15.39 2.78
N VAL A 572 15.57 -16.45 2.06
CA VAL A 572 16.55 -16.39 0.97
C VAL A 572 15.81 -16.24 -0.35
N TRP A 573 16.24 -15.26 -1.13
CA TRP A 573 15.67 -14.86 -2.41
C TRP A 573 16.69 -15.13 -3.53
N TYR A 574 16.21 -15.76 -4.61
CA TYR A 574 16.99 -15.96 -5.82
C TYR A 574 16.20 -15.48 -7.04
N ARG A 575 16.84 -14.80 -7.98
CA ARG A 575 16.22 -14.27 -9.19
C ARG A 575 16.33 -15.27 -10.34
N ARG A 576 15.19 -15.70 -10.89
CA ARG A 576 15.12 -16.53 -12.11
C ARG A 576 14.22 -15.85 -13.13
N ASP A 577 14.65 -15.78 -14.39
CA ASP A 577 13.93 -15.12 -15.48
C ASP A 577 13.45 -13.68 -15.14
N GLY A 578 14.30 -12.93 -14.43
CA GLY A 578 14.03 -11.57 -13.96
C GLY A 578 13.10 -11.45 -12.74
N LYS A 579 12.62 -12.57 -12.16
CA LYS A 579 11.69 -12.59 -11.01
C LYS A 579 12.38 -13.12 -9.75
N TRP A 580 12.17 -12.45 -8.62
CA TRP A 580 12.57 -12.97 -7.31
C TRP A 580 11.66 -14.12 -6.88
N LEU A 581 12.28 -15.23 -6.48
CA LEU A 581 11.63 -16.39 -5.87
C LEU A 581 12.21 -16.65 -4.47
N ASN A 582 11.36 -16.95 -3.49
CA ASN A 582 11.82 -17.42 -2.19
C ASN A 582 12.24 -18.91 -2.32
N VAL A 583 13.54 -19.18 -2.14
CA VAL A 583 14.15 -20.52 -2.33
C VAL A 583 14.47 -21.23 -1.01
N HIS A 584 14.63 -20.46 0.09
CA HIS A 584 14.76 -21.01 1.43
C HIS A 584 14.05 -20.13 2.47
N TYR A 585 13.45 -20.77 3.47
CA TYR A 585 12.76 -20.13 4.58
C TYR A 585 13.18 -20.79 5.90
N HIS A 586 13.54 -19.97 6.89
CA HIS A 586 13.76 -20.40 8.26
C HIS A 586 12.88 -19.54 9.19
N CYS A 587 12.10 -20.19 10.05
CA CYS A 587 11.33 -19.59 11.14
C CYS A 587 11.81 -20.11 12.50
N SER A 588 11.96 -19.22 13.46
CA SER A 588 12.21 -19.52 14.87
C SER A 588 11.19 -18.81 15.76
N GLY A 589 11.04 -19.27 17.01
CA GLY A 589 10.08 -18.73 17.96
C GLY A 589 8.73 -19.44 17.90
N ALA A 590 7.64 -18.67 17.79
CA ALA A 590 6.28 -19.22 17.71
C ALA A 590 5.93 -19.78 16.31
N PRO A 591 4.95 -20.69 16.21
CA PRO A 591 4.37 -21.13 14.93
C PRO A 591 4.04 -19.98 13.97
N ALA A 592 4.35 -20.16 12.69
CA ALA A 592 4.21 -19.14 11.65
C ALA A 592 2.74 -18.73 11.40
N ALA A 593 1.80 -19.63 11.73
CA ALA A 593 0.38 -19.33 11.89
C ALA A 593 -0.11 -19.70 13.30
N PRO A 594 -0.93 -18.86 13.97
CA PRO A 594 -1.44 -19.17 15.30
C PRO A 594 -2.42 -20.36 15.25
N LEU A 595 -1.98 -21.50 15.78
CA LEU A 595 -2.83 -22.67 16.03
C LEU A 595 -3.99 -22.29 16.97
N GLN A 596 -5.23 -22.58 16.58
CA GLN A 596 -6.46 -22.35 17.34
C GLN A 596 -7.14 -23.66 17.77
#